data_AF-A0A2V7V3I9-F1
#
_entry.id   AF-A0A2V7V3I9-F1
#
_cell.length_a   1.000
_cell.length_b   1.000
_cell.length_c   1.000
_cell.angle_alpha   90.00
_cell.angle_beta   90.00
_cell.angle_gamma   90.00
#
_symmetry.space_group_name_H-M   'P 1'
#
loop_
_entity.id
_entity.type
_entity.pdbx_description
1 polymer ?
#
loop_
_entity_poly.entity_id
_entity_poly.type
_entity_poly.pdbx_seq_one_letter_code
_entity_poly.pdbx_strand_id
1 'polypeptide(L)'
;MTPTVPPTAGPTPSRTALLCGLMIGATIAVFLLVDRLGAGLLAPRAPGATPPRRAPGSGADLFASVLLALVVVILTARAVGALFGWLRQPPVIGEVIAGILLGPSLLGRVAPEISSYVFRPEMLPSLGVLAQIGVTLFIFLVGMELDTDLIRERSPTAAIISVASMTTAFAMGEVLALWLYPRLSTREVPFGLFALFLGVALSVTAFRGPAWVPSRSAAPGSTTWRPGACSPSSPA
;
A
#
# COMPACT_ATOMS: atom_id res chain seq x y z
N MET A 1 -44.77 -16.34 -15.75
CA MET A 1 -44.09 -17.17 -14.72
C MET A 1 -42.68 -16.62 -14.55
N THR A 2 -42.47 -15.75 -13.56
CA THR A 2 -41.14 -15.32 -13.14
C THR A 2 -40.62 -16.31 -12.11
N PRO A 3 -39.43 -16.92 -12.29
CA PRO A 3 -38.89 -17.83 -11.29
C PRO A 3 -38.57 -17.04 -10.01
N THR A 4 -39.26 -17.37 -8.92
CA THR A 4 -38.98 -16.89 -7.58
C THR A 4 -37.67 -17.53 -7.12
N VAL A 5 -36.59 -16.77 -7.12
CA VAL A 5 -35.31 -17.20 -6.53
C VAL A 5 -35.55 -17.35 -5.02
N PRO A 6 -35.34 -18.54 -4.42
CA PRO A 6 -35.53 -18.72 -2.98
C PRO A 6 -34.50 -17.86 -2.22
N PRO A 7 -34.87 -17.31 -1.05
CA PRO A 7 -33.95 -16.57 -0.22
C PRO A 7 -32.79 -17.48 0.19
N THR A 8 -31.58 -17.16 -0.25
CA THR A 8 -30.36 -17.85 0.20
C THR A 8 -30.15 -17.49 1.67
N ALA A 9 -30.28 -18.49 2.55
CA ALA A 9 -30.01 -18.30 3.97
C ALA A 9 -28.56 -17.85 4.16
N GLY A 10 -28.37 -16.60 4.61
CA GLY A 10 -27.04 -16.08 4.92
C GLY A 10 -26.38 -16.91 6.03
N PRO A 11 -25.04 -17.03 6.03
CA PRO A 11 -24.33 -17.76 7.07
C PRO A 11 -24.63 -17.15 8.45
N THR A 12 -24.89 -18.00 9.44
CA THR A 12 -25.16 -17.57 10.82
C THR A 12 -23.90 -16.96 11.44
N PRO A 13 -24.03 -15.96 12.34
CA PRO A 13 -22.90 -15.22 12.90
C PRO A 13 -21.87 -16.10 13.64
N SER A 14 -22.31 -17.24 14.20
CA SER A 14 -21.42 -18.24 14.81
C SER A 14 -20.57 -18.98 13.76
N ARG A 15 -21.14 -19.31 12.59
CA ARG A 15 -20.43 -20.00 11.52
C ARG A 15 -19.40 -19.09 10.84
N THR A 16 -19.70 -17.81 10.70
CA THR A 16 -18.73 -16.83 10.17
C THR A 16 -17.57 -16.59 11.12
N ALA A 17 -17.81 -16.52 12.43
CA ALA A 17 -16.74 -16.42 13.43
C ALA A 17 -15.81 -17.66 13.42
N LEU A 18 -16.39 -18.87 13.32
CA LEU A 18 -15.64 -20.12 13.22
C LEU A 18 -14.76 -20.17 11.95
N LEU A 19 -15.30 -19.77 10.80
CA LEU A 19 -14.54 -19.75 9.54
C LEU A 19 -13.39 -18.74 9.59
N CYS A 20 -13.63 -17.51 10.07
CA CYS A 20 -12.57 -16.53 10.24
C CYS A 20 -11.49 -17.00 11.21
N GLY A 21 -11.88 -17.59 12.35
CA GLY A 21 -10.94 -18.16 13.32
C GLY A 21 -10.09 -19.29 12.73
N LEU A 22 -10.70 -20.15 11.92
CA LEU A 22 -9.99 -21.22 11.22
C LEU A 22 -8.99 -20.67 10.18
N MET A 23 -9.35 -19.62 9.44
CA MET A 23 -8.43 -18.97 8.49
C MET A 23 -7.23 -18.31 9.19
N ILE A 24 -7.47 -17.61 10.30
CA ILE A 24 -6.40 -17.01 11.11
C ILE A 24 -5.50 -18.11 11.68
N GLY A 25 -6.08 -19.19 12.22
CA GLY A 25 -5.32 -20.35 12.70
C GLY A 25 -4.48 -21.00 11.60
N ALA A 26 -5.03 -21.16 10.40
CA ALA A 26 -4.29 -21.67 9.25
C ALA A 26 -3.12 -20.74 8.87
N THR A 27 -3.32 -19.43 8.93
CA THR A 27 -2.26 -18.43 8.68
C THR A 27 -1.11 -18.58 9.67
N ILE A 28 -1.43 -18.69 10.97
CA ILE A 28 -0.42 -18.88 12.03
C ILE A 28 0.32 -20.20 11.82
N ALA A 29 -0.38 -21.27 11.43
CA ALA A 29 0.24 -22.55 11.13
C ALA A 29 1.21 -22.47 9.94
N VAL A 30 0.84 -21.73 8.88
CA VAL A 30 1.74 -21.45 7.74
C VAL A 30 2.97 -20.68 8.18
N PHE A 31 2.81 -19.62 8.97
CA PHE A 31 3.94 -18.86 9.52
C PHE A 31 4.90 -19.75 10.30
N LEU A 32 4.37 -20.55 11.23
CA LEU A 32 5.18 -21.46 12.04
C LEU A 32 5.88 -22.51 11.17
N LEU A 33 5.22 -23.02 10.12
CA LEU A 33 5.82 -23.96 9.18
C LEU A 33 6.96 -23.29 8.40
N VAL A 34 6.75 -22.07 7.89
CA VAL A 34 7.74 -21.29 7.15
C VAL A 34 8.93 -20.95 8.04
N ASP A 35 8.70 -20.56 9.30
CA ASP A 35 9.75 -20.30 10.27
C ASP A 35 10.57 -21.55 10.60
N ARG A 36 9.92 -22.72 10.76
CA ARG A 36 10.62 -24.01 10.93
C ARG A 36 11.48 -24.37 9.73
N LEU A 37 11.03 -24.07 8.51
CA LEU A 37 11.77 -24.32 7.27
C LEU A 37 12.92 -23.31 7.08
N GLY A 38 12.71 -22.05 7.45
CA GLY A 38 13.68 -20.96 7.28
C GLY A 38 14.72 -20.85 8.39
N ALA A 39 14.49 -21.47 9.55
CA ALA A 39 15.43 -21.49 10.67
C ALA A 39 16.82 -22.08 10.33
N GLY A 40 16.91 -22.87 9.26
CA GLY A 40 18.17 -23.42 8.75
C GLY A 40 18.93 -22.51 7.76
N LEU A 41 18.36 -21.38 7.34
CA LEU A 41 18.97 -20.54 6.30
C LEU A 41 20.02 -19.60 6.90
N LEU A 42 21.25 -19.70 6.38
CA LEU A 42 22.36 -18.82 6.74
C LEU A 42 22.44 -17.63 5.78
N ALA A 43 22.12 -16.43 6.26
CA ALA A 43 22.20 -15.21 5.46
C ALA A 43 23.66 -14.73 5.26
N PRO A 44 23.97 -14.08 4.12
CA PRO A 44 25.25 -13.41 3.87
C PRO A 44 25.64 -12.39 4.96
N ARG A 45 26.95 -12.22 5.19
CA ARG A 45 27.47 -11.22 6.15
C ARG A 45 27.20 -9.81 5.64
N ALA A 46 26.76 -8.92 6.54
CA ALA A 46 26.73 -7.48 6.28
C ALA A 46 28.15 -7.03 5.92
N PRO A 47 28.35 -6.26 4.83
CA PRO A 47 29.52 -5.40 4.74
C PRO A 47 29.54 -4.52 6.01
N GLY A 48 30.64 -4.54 6.75
CA GLY A 48 30.75 -3.86 8.05
C GLY A 48 30.23 -2.43 7.96
N ALA A 49 29.12 -2.15 8.66
CA ALA A 49 28.53 -0.83 8.70
C ALA A 49 29.43 0.09 9.53
N THR A 50 30.34 0.79 8.86
CA THR A 50 31.01 1.94 9.47
C THR A 50 29.92 2.94 9.88
N PRO A 51 29.80 3.31 11.17
CA PRO A 51 28.80 4.27 11.60
C PRO A 51 29.03 5.57 10.83
N PRO A 52 27.97 6.21 10.30
CA PRO A 52 28.11 7.44 9.54
C PRO A 52 28.81 8.49 10.40
N ARG A 53 30.00 8.90 9.96
CA ARG A 53 30.77 9.95 10.63
C ARG A 53 29.97 11.24 10.54
N ARG A 54 29.39 11.67 11.65
CA ARG A 54 28.64 12.93 11.73
C ARG A 54 29.61 14.09 11.51
N ALA A 55 29.63 14.65 10.30
CA ALA A 55 30.34 15.89 10.05
C ALA A 55 29.59 17.03 10.78
N PRO A 56 30.31 17.96 11.45
CA PRO A 56 29.68 19.13 12.06
C PRO A 56 29.22 20.09 10.95
N GLY A 57 28.00 19.89 10.46
CA GLY A 57 27.30 20.87 9.63
C GLY A 57 26.65 21.93 10.51
N SER A 58 26.76 23.20 10.12
CA SER A 58 26.03 24.27 10.80
C SER A 58 24.52 24.03 10.63
N GLY A 59 23.72 24.28 11.68
CA GLY A 59 22.28 24.00 11.66
C GLY A 59 21.56 24.66 10.49
N ALA A 60 21.96 25.89 10.12
CA ALA A 60 21.41 26.63 9.00
C ALA A 60 21.61 25.93 7.65
N ASP A 61 22.78 25.32 7.42
CA ASP A 61 23.08 24.62 6.17
C ASP A 61 22.26 23.33 6.02
N LEU A 62 21.94 22.68 7.15
CA LEU A 62 21.08 21.49 7.16
C LEU A 62 19.65 21.84 6.78
N PHE A 63 19.08 22.91 7.35
CA PHE A 63 17.72 23.35 7.00
C PHE A 63 17.61 23.71 5.51
N ALA A 64 18.58 24.46 4.99
CA ALA A 64 18.61 24.82 3.56
C ALA A 64 18.68 23.58 2.67
N SER A 65 19.51 22.59 3.00
CA SER A 65 19.57 21.36 2.23
C SER A 65 18.31 20.49 2.35
N VAL A 66 17.68 20.39 3.53
CA VAL A 66 16.40 19.67 3.68
C VAL A 66 15.32 20.30 2.81
N LEU A 67 15.20 21.63 2.81
CA LEU A 67 14.27 22.36 1.96
C LEU A 67 14.57 22.14 0.47
N LEU A 68 15.85 22.22 0.08
CA LEU A 68 16.27 21.96 -1.29
C LEU A 68 15.90 20.53 -1.73
N ALA A 69 16.21 19.52 -0.91
CA ALA A 69 15.86 18.14 -1.20
C ALA A 69 14.34 17.94 -1.28
N LEU A 70 13.57 18.58 -0.41
CA LEU A 70 12.11 18.52 -0.46
C LEU A 70 11.57 19.11 -1.76
N VAL A 71 12.10 20.25 -2.20
CA VAL A 71 11.75 20.87 -3.49
C VAL A 71 12.08 19.93 -4.65
N VAL A 72 13.28 19.34 -4.66
CA VAL A 72 13.71 18.41 -5.71
C VAL A 72 12.81 17.16 -5.74
N VAL A 73 12.49 16.58 -4.58
CA VAL A 73 11.61 15.41 -4.48
C VAL A 73 10.20 15.74 -4.99
N ILE A 74 9.61 16.86 -4.55
CA ILE A 74 8.26 17.26 -4.97
C ILE A 74 8.23 17.55 -6.47
N LEU A 75 9.19 18.32 -7.00
CA LEU A 75 9.24 18.66 -8.43
C LEU A 75 9.38 17.42 -9.30
N THR A 76 10.29 16.51 -8.92
CA THR A 76 10.52 15.28 -9.68
C THR A 76 9.30 14.35 -9.60
N ALA A 77 8.72 14.17 -8.42
CA ALA A 77 7.52 13.36 -8.24
C ALA A 77 6.33 13.90 -9.06
N ARG A 78 6.15 15.22 -9.09
CA ARG A 78 5.12 15.88 -9.90
C ARG A 78 5.39 15.77 -11.40
N ALA A 79 6.63 15.94 -11.84
CA ALA A 79 7.01 15.83 -13.25
C ALA A 79 6.78 14.41 -13.79
N VAL A 80 7.29 13.39 -13.08
CA VAL A 80 7.11 11.98 -13.46
C VAL A 80 5.66 11.55 -13.29
N GLY A 81 4.99 11.99 -12.22
CA GLY A 81 3.56 11.74 -12.01
C GLY A 81 2.69 12.32 -13.13
N ALA A 82 3.01 13.53 -13.61
CA ALA A 82 2.32 14.14 -14.74
C ALA A 82 2.60 13.41 -16.06
N LEU A 83 3.85 12.98 -16.28
CA LEU A 83 4.22 12.15 -17.43
C LEU A 83 3.44 10.83 -17.45
N PHE A 84 3.32 10.16 -16.31
CA PHE A 84 2.53 8.94 -16.17
C PHE A 84 1.02 9.20 -16.33
N GLY A 85 0.54 10.35 -15.86
CA GLY A 85 -0.82 10.82 -16.13
C GLY A 85 -1.09 11.00 -17.63
N TRP A 86 -0.11 11.51 -18.39
CA TRP A 86 -0.22 11.62 -19.85
C TRP A 86 -0.23 10.25 -20.53
N LEU A 87 0.50 9.28 -19.98
CA LEU A 87 0.51 7.87 -20.41
C LEU A 87 -0.72 7.07 -19.95
N ARG A 88 -1.73 7.74 -19.34
CA ARG A 88 -2.96 7.11 -18.81
C ARG A 88 -2.71 6.10 -17.68
N GLN A 89 -1.60 6.24 -16.96
CA GLN A 89 -1.31 5.47 -15.76
C GLN A 89 -1.68 6.27 -14.50
N PRO A 90 -2.07 5.62 -13.39
CA PRO A 90 -2.30 6.30 -12.14
C PRO A 90 -1.05 7.12 -11.73
N PRO A 91 -1.19 8.43 -11.46
CA PRO A 91 -0.05 9.33 -11.22
C PRO A 91 0.80 8.89 -10.02
N VAL A 92 0.19 8.18 -9.06
CA VAL A 92 0.84 7.59 -7.88
C VAL A 92 1.97 6.64 -8.24
N ILE A 93 1.82 5.87 -9.33
CA ILE A 93 2.87 4.96 -9.79
C ILE A 93 4.08 5.77 -10.25
N GLY A 94 3.85 6.88 -10.95
CA GLY A 94 4.91 7.81 -11.37
C GLY A 94 5.63 8.46 -10.19
N GLU A 95 4.91 8.81 -9.12
CA GLU A 95 5.52 9.35 -7.89
C GLU A 95 6.45 8.33 -7.21
N VAL A 96 6.02 7.06 -7.11
CA VAL A 96 6.86 5.98 -6.56
C VAL A 96 8.09 5.76 -7.41
N ILE A 97 7.93 5.71 -8.74
CA ILE A 97 9.04 5.54 -9.68
C ILE A 97 10.02 6.73 -9.58
N ALA A 98 9.52 7.96 -9.45
CA ALA A 98 10.36 9.14 -9.21
C ALA A 98 11.20 9.02 -7.94
N GLY A 99 10.63 8.48 -6.86
CA GLY A 99 11.38 8.18 -5.64
C GLY A 99 12.48 7.15 -5.86
N ILE A 100 12.22 6.10 -6.64
CA ILE A 100 13.22 5.08 -6.99
C ILE A 100 14.33 5.67 -7.87
N LEU A 101 13.97 6.55 -8.82
CA LEU A 101 14.90 7.29 -9.68
C LEU A 101 15.84 8.18 -8.87
N LEU A 102 15.28 8.98 -7.94
CA LEU A 102 16.01 9.89 -7.05
C LEU A 102 16.82 9.15 -5.98
N GLY A 103 16.40 7.94 -5.62
CA GLY A 103 17.07 7.13 -4.62
C GLY A 103 18.49 6.69 -5.03
N PRO A 104 19.27 6.19 -4.06
CA PRO A 104 20.64 5.71 -4.32
C PRO A 104 20.69 4.54 -5.32
N SER A 105 19.56 3.85 -5.53
CA SER A 105 19.43 2.73 -6.46
C SER A 105 19.76 3.10 -7.91
N LEU A 106 19.43 4.32 -8.35
CA LEU A 106 19.67 4.79 -9.71
C LEU A 106 20.50 6.07 -9.74
N LEU A 107 20.04 7.16 -9.09
CA LEU A 107 20.80 8.41 -9.07
C LEU A 107 22.17 8.23 -8.40
N GLY A 108 22.23 7.43 -7.33
CA GLY A 108 23.49 7.09 -6.65
C GLY A 108 24.48 6.27 -7.50
N ARG A 109 24.00 5.59 -8.55
CA ARG A 109 24.86 4.84 -9.50
C ARG A 109 25.25 5.65 -10.73
N VAL A 110 24.34 6.48 -11.25
CA VAL A 110 24.54 7.25 -12.49
C VAL A 110 25.29 8.55 -12.23
N ALA A 111 24.98 9.24 -11.13
CA ALA A 111 25.55 10.54 -10.78
C ALA A 111 25.77 10.67 -9.26
N PRO A 112 26.78 9.98 -8.70
CA PRO A 112 27.04 9.98 -7.27
C PRO A 112 27.28 11.40 -6.72
N GLU A 113 27.99 12.26 -7.46
CA GLU A 113 28.28 13.65 -7.10
C GLU A 113 27.01 14.50 -6.90
N ILE A 114 26.03 14.35 -7.80
CA ILE A 114 24.74 15.05 -7.70
C ILE A 114 23.93 14.51 -6.52
N SER A 115 23.98 13.19 -6.32
CA SER A 115 23.27 12.56 -5.20
C SER A 115 23.82 13.00 -3.84
N SER A 116 25.15 13.12 -3.68
CA SER A 116 25.77 13.61 -2.43
C SER A 116 25.55 15.10 -2.19
N TYR A 117 25.38 15.89 -3.26
CA TYR A 117 25.07 17.31 -3.15
C TYR A 117 23.62 17.56 -2.71
N VAL A 118 22.67 16.84 -3.30
CA VAL A 118 21.23 17.00 -3.01
C VAL A 118 20.81 16.25 -1.75
N PHE A 119 21.31 15.02 -1.55
CA PHE A 119 20.97 14.15 -0.44
C PHE A 119 22.19 13.92 0.45
N ARG A 120 22.49 14.91 1.29
CA ARG A 120 23.57 14.79 2.27
C ARG A 120 23.23 13.73 3.34
N PRO A 121 24.17 12.89 3.78
CA PRO A 121 23.89 11.85 4.79
C PRO A 121 23.34 12.42 6.12
N GLU A 122 23.77 13.62 6.49
CA GLU A 122 23.43 14.24 7.78
C GLU A 122 21.96 14.65 7.88
N MET A 123 21.29 14.86 6.74
CA MET A 123 19.89 15.31 6.66
C MET A 123 18.88 14.15 6.44
N LEU A 124 19.37 12.93 6.16
CA LEU A 124 18.51 11.75 5.99
C LEU A 124 17.61 11.48 7.21
N PRO A 125 18.09 11.60 8.47
CA PRO A 125 17.22 11.42 9.63
C PRO A 125 16.08 12.46 9.70
N SER A 126 16.38 13.72 9.37
CA SER A 126 15.39 14.79 9.34
C SER A 126 14.34 14.59 8.25
N LEU A 127 14.76 14.15 7.05
CA LEU A 127 13.83 13.75 6.00
C LEU A 127 12.96 12.55 6.43
N GLY A 128 13.54 11.59 7.15
CA GLY A 128 12.80 10.44 7.69
C GLY A 128 11.68 10.83 8.66
N VAL A 129 11.94 11.78 9.58
CA VAL A 129 10.91 12.32 10.47
C VAL A 129 9.79 12.98 9.68
N LEU A 130 10.13 13.78 8.66
CA LEU A 130 9.14 14.46 7.82
C LEU A 130 8.29 13.45 7.01
N ALA A 131 8.92 12.40 6.48
CA ALA A 131 8.22 11.32 5.78
C ALA A 131 7.25 10.57 6.71
N GLN A 132 7.68 10.29 7.95
CA GLN A 132 6.84 9.64 8.96
C GLN A 132 5.62 10.48 9.32
N ILE A 133 5.81 11.80 9.51
CA ILE A 133 4.71 12.74 9.72
C ILE A 133 3.74 12.72 8.51
N GLY A 134 4.28 12.74 7.28
CA GLY A 134 3.49 12.67 6.06
C GLY A 134 2.64 11.40 5.95
N VAL A 135 3.22 10.23 6.24
CA VAL A 135 2.50 8.94 6.25
C VAL A 135 1.44 8.92 7.36
N THR A 136 1.77 9.44 8.54
CA THR A 136 0.83 9.50 9.68
C THR A 136 -0.37 10.38 9.34
N LEU A 137 -0.12 11.57 8.79
CA LEU A 137 -1.17 12.49 8.35
C LEU A 137 -2.01 11.89 7.20
N PHE A 138 -1.37 11.17 6.27
CA PHE A 138 -2.07 10.48 5.20
C PHE A 138 -3.03 9.40 5.72
N ILE A 139 -2.57 8.53 6.63
CA ILE A 139 -3.42 7.50 7.23
C ILE A 139 -4.54 8.13 8.06
N PHE A 140 -4.25 9.22 8.78
CA PHE A 140 -5.25 9.99 9.51
C PHE A 140 -6.33 10.55 8.57
N LEU A 141 -5.94 11.15 7.44
CA LEU A 141 -6.87 11.67 6.44
C LEU A 141 -7.73 10.55 5.83
N VAL A 142 -7.14 9.40 5.50
CA VAL A 142 -7.89 8.22 5.03
C VAL A 142 -8.89 7.75 6.09
N GLY A 143 -8.52 7.80 7.38
CA GLY A 143 -9.43 7.48 8.48
C GLY A 143 -10.60 8.45 8.63
N MET A 144 -10.41 9.74 8.31
CA MET A 144 -11.49 10.74 8.34
C MET A 144 -12.45 10.62 7.16
N GLU A 145 -12.00 10.10 6.02
CA GLU A 145 -12.83 9.86 4.82
C GLU A 145 -13.61 8.53 4.91
N LEU A 146 -13.28 7.68 5.89
CA LEU A 146 -13.87 6.35 6.02
C LEU A 146 -15.27 6.43 6.65
N ASP A 147 -16.29 6.15 5.85
CA ASP A 147 -17.68 6.06 6.30
C ASP A 147 -17.89 4.81 7.17
N THR A 148 -18.14 5.03 8.46
CA THR A 148 -18.39 3.98 9.45
C THR A 148 -19.73 3.28 9.29
N ASP A 149 -20.72 3.94 8.71
CA ASP A 149 -22.05 3.37 8.49
C ASP A 149 -22.00 2.35 7.34
N LEU A 150 -21.23 2.66 6.29
CA LEU A 150 -20.89 1.73 5.20
C LEU A 150 -20.13 0.49 5.66
N ILE A 151 -19.40 0.56 6.78
CA ILE A 151 -18.73 -0.60 7.40
C ILE A 151 -19.72 -1.43 8.20
N ARG A 152 -20.64 -0.77 8.92
CA ARG A 152 -21.62 -1.42 9.79
C ARG A 152 -22.72 -2.16 9.03
N GLU A 153 -23.10 -1.69 7.84
CA GLU A 153 -24.12 -2.33 6.99
C GLU A 153 -23.64 -3.57 6.24
N ARG A 154 -22.36 -3.96 6.36
CA ARG A 154 -21.80 -5.09 5.61
C ARG A 154 -22.19 -6.43 6.22
N SER A 155 -22.66 -7.33 5.36
CA SER A 155 -22.97 -8.70 5.71
C SER A 155 -21.73 -9.46 6.20
N PRO A 156 -21.87 -10.43 7.10
CA PRO A 156 -20.77 -11.26 7.58
C PRO A 156 -20.00 -11.99 6.45
N THR A 157 -20.58 -12.09 5.25
CA THR A 157 -19.91 -12.55 4.03
C THR A 157 -18.77 -11.64 3.58
N ALA A 158 -18.94 -10.30 3.66
CA ALA A 158 -17.88 -9.36 3.29
C ALA A 158 -16.67 -9.43 4.24
N ALA A 159 -16.92 -9.73 5.52
CA ALA A 159 -15.86 -9.96 6.50
C ALA A 159 -15.03 -11.20 6.16
N ILE A 160 -15.68 -12.31 5.78
CA ILE A 160 -14.97 -13.54 5.36
C ILE A 160 -14.11 -13.27 4.13
N ILE A 161 -14.63 -12.57 3.12
CA ILE A 161 -13.87 -12.26 1.90
C ILE A 161 -12.63 -11.41 2.22
N SER A 162 -12.77 -10.44 3.12
CA SER A 162 -11.67 -9.56 3.53
C SER A 162 -10.59 -10.30 4.33
N VAL A 163 -10.99 -11.15 5.28
CA VAL A 163 -10.04 -11.98 6.05
C VAL A 163 -9.36 -12.99 5.12
N ALA A 164 -10.10 -13.61 4.22
CA ALA A 164 -9.55 -14.57 3.26
C ALA A 164 -8.50 -13.94 2.35
N SER A 165 -8.74 -12.73 1.82
CA SER A 165 -7.76 -12.05 0.95
C SER A 165 -6.53 -11.58 1.73
N MET A 166 -6.70 -11.05 2.95
CA MET A 166 -5.58 -10.66 3.83
C MET A 166 -4.71 -11.87 4.20
N THR A 167 -5.33 -12.94 4.71
CA THR A 167 -4.65 -14.20 5.03
C THR A 167 -3.90 -14.76 3.82
N THR A 168 -4.53 -14.75 2.64
CA THR A 168 -3.91 -15.27 1.41
C THR A 168 -2.71 -14.44 0.98
N ALA A 169 -2.82 -13.11 0.98
CA ALA A 169 -1.72 -12.21 0.63
C ALA A 169 -0.56 -12.31 1.64
N PHE A 170 -0.89 -12.41 2.93
CA PHE A 170 0.07 -12.59 4.01
C PHE A 170 0.86 -13.90 3.85
N ALA A 171 0.16 -15.03 3.71
CA ALA A 171 0.78 -16.34 3.51
C ALA A 171 1.67 -16.37 2.26
N MET A 172 1.24 -15.71 1.17
CA MET A 172 2.05 -15.62 -0.04
C MET A 172 3.34 -14.80 0.17
N GLY A 173 3.29 -13.76 1.03
CA GLY A 173 4.48 -13.00 1.44
C GLY A 173 5.47 -13.82 2.25
N GLU A 174 4.99 -14.66 3.17
CA GLU A 174 5.85 -15.56 3.94
C GLU A 174 6.52 -16.62 3.06
N VAL A 175 5.77 -17.22 2.14
CA VAL A 175 6.33 -18.18 1.18
C VAL A 175 7.37 -17.50 0.29
N LEU A 176 7.12 -16.27 -0.15
CA LEU A 176 8.10 -15.49 -0.92
C LEU A 176 9.38 -15.21 -0.11
N ALA A 177 9.26 -15.06 1.22
CA ALA A 177 10.40 -14.82 2.10
C ALA A 177 11.42 -15.96 2.09
N LEU A 178 10.99 -17.22 1.92
CA LEU A 178 11.89 -18.37 1.80
C LEU A 178 12.85 -18.23 0.61
N TRP A 179 12.39 -17.65 -0.49
CA TRP A 179 13.21 -17.44 -1.69
C TRP A 179 14.04 -16.16 -1.62
N LEU A 180 13.52 -15.13 -0.96
CA LEU A 180 14.12 -13.80 -0.93
C LEU A 180 15.16 -13.64 0.19
N TYR A 181 14.98 -14.33 1.32
CA TYR A 181 15.88 -14.25 2.48
C TYR A 181 17.34 -14.59 2.14
N PRO A 182 17.66 -15.64 1.37
CA PRO A 182 19.05 -15.95 1.02
C PRO A 182 19.72 -14.92 0.09
N ARG A 183 18.92 -14.11 -0.64
CA ARG A 183 19.40 -13.17 -1.66
C ARG A 183 19.54 -11.74 -1.17
N LEU A 184 18.62 -11.31 -0.31
CA LEU A 184 18.49 -9.91 0.11
C LEU A 184 18.72 -9.69 1.61
N SER A 185 18.66 -10.74 2.43
CA SER A 185 18.80 -10.59 3.88
C SER A 185 20.25 -10.57 4.33
N THR A 186 20.47 -9.87 5.44
CA THR A 186 21.73 -9.76 6.14
C THR A 186 21.63 -10.59 7.42
N ARG A 187 22.72 -11.27 7.82
CA ARG A 187 22.78 -12.17 9.00
C ARG A 187 22.34 -11.58 10.34
N GLU A 188 22.18 -10.27 10.42
CA GLU A 188 21.72 -9.53 11.60
C GLU A 188 20.21 -9.67 11.85
N VAL A 189 19.42 -10.03 10.83
CA VAL A 189 17.96 -10.15 10.94
C VAL A 189 17.53 -11.62 10.98
N PRO A 190 16.86 -12.09 12.04
CA PRO A 190 16.34 -13.44 12.11
C PRO A 190 15.27 -13.65 11.03
N PHE A 191 15.23 -14.86 10.46
CA PHE A 191 14.31 -15.22 9.37
C PHE A 191 12.85 -14.88 9.70
N GLY A 192 12.38 -15.22 10.92
CA GLY A 192 11.00 -14.96 11.34
C GLY A 192 10.60 -13.49 11.25
N LEU A 193 11.47 -12.53 11.61
CA LEU A 193 11.18 -11.10 11.48
C LEU A 193 11.10 -10.65 10.02
N PHE A 194 11.96 -11.19 9.16
CA PHE A 194 11.95 -10.88 7.73
C PHE A 194 10.69 -11.44 7.05
N ALA A 195 10.31 -12.68 7.36
CA ALA A 195 9.10 -13.30 6.84
C ALA A 195 7.84 -12.57 7.31
N LEU A 196 7.77 -12.22 8.61
CA LEU A 196 6.65 -11.47 9.18
C LEU A 196 6.56 -10.05 8.59
N PHE A 197 7.69 -9.38 8.40
CA PHE A 197 7.73 -8.09 7.71
C PHE A 197 7.16 -8.19 6.29
N LEU A 198 7.60 -9.18 5.50
CA LEU A 198 7.16 -9.35 4.12
C LEU A 198 5.68 -9.76 4.03
N GLY A 199 5.22 -10.64 4.92
CA GLY A 199 3.82 -11.03 5.04
C GLY A 199 2.91 -9.84 5.36
N VAL A 200 3.25 -9.06 6.39
CA VAL A 200 2.48 -7.85 6.75
C VAL A 200 2.49 -6.84 5.59
N ALA A 201 3.66 -6.59 4.99
CA ALA A 201 3.79 -5.61 3.91
C ALA A 201 2.92 -5.95 2.69
N LEU A 202 2.78 -7.23 2.33
CA LEU A 202 1.92 -7.65 1.21
C LEU A 202 0.43 -7.73 1.58
N SER A 203 0.10 -7.89 2.87
CA SER A 203 -1.29 -7.95 3.32
C SER A 203 -1.95 -6.57 3.41
N VAL A 204 -1.19 -5.49 3.58
CA VAL A 204 -1.75 -4.14 3.67
C VAL A 204 -2.11 -3.63 2.27
N THR A 205 -3.41 -3.60 1.98
CA THR A 205 -3.93 -3.05 0.72
C THR A 205 -4.28 -1.57 0.90
N ALA A 206 -3.50 -0.68 0.30
CA ALA A 206 -3.87 0.73 0.22
C ALA A 206 -4.92 0.93 -0.90
N PHE A 207 -6.21 0.86 -0.54
CA PHE A 207 -7.27 1.26 -1.45
C PHE A 207 -7.25 2.79 -1.60
N ARG A 208 -6.55 3.29 -2.62
CA ARG A 208 -6.64 4.69 -3.04
C ARG A 208 -7.65 4.78 -4.18
N GLY A 209 -8.75 5.52 -3.96
CA GLY A 209 -9.83 5.67 -4.93
C GLY A 209 -9.38 6.33 -6.26
N PRO A 210 -10.20 6.23 -7.32
CA PRO A 210 -9.84 6.79 -8.62
C PRO A 210 -9.89 8.32 -8.60
N ALA A 211 -8.73 8.96 -8.40
CA ALA A 211 -8.56 10.41 -8.63
C ALA A 211 -8.36 10.76 -10.11
N TRP A 212 -8.93 9.96 -11.03
CA TRP A 212 -9.02 10.32 -12.43
C TRP A 212 -10.40 9.99 -12.97
N VAL A 213 -11.35 10.87 -12.66
CA VAL A 213 -12.51 11.11 -13.51
C VAL A 213 -12.27 12.44 -14.19
N PRO A 214 -11.86 12.48 -15.48
CA PRO A 214 -12.19 13.63 -16.29
C PRO A 214 -13.71 13.62 -16.32
N SER A 215 -14.35 14.54 -15.61
CA SER A 215 -15.71 14.91 -15.91
C SER A 215 -15.71 15.40 -17.35
N ARG A 216 -15.93 14.48 -18.29
CA ARG A 216 -16.34 14.86 -19.63
C ARG A 216 -17.72 15.45 -19.46
N SER A 217 -17.72 16.78 -19.33
CA SER A 217 -18.72 17.73 -19.80
C SER A 217 -20.15 17.22 -19.75
N ALA A 218 -20.94 17.87 -18.89
CA ALA A 218 -22.37 18.01 -19.08
C ALA A 218 -22.73 18.05 -20.57
N ALA A 219 -23.44 17.03 -21.05
CA ALA A 219 -24.21 17.18 -22.27
C ALA A 219 -25.36 18.15 -21.96
N PRO A 220 -25.44 19.32 -22.61
CA PRO A 220 -26.62 20.16 -22.48
C PRO A 220 -27.73 19.52 -23.33
N GLY A 221 -28.74 18.97 -22.67
CA GLY A 221 -29.99 18.59 -23.32
C GLY A 221 -30.35 17.12 -23.25
N SER A 222 -30.89 16.68 -22.11
CA SER A 222 -31.93 15.66 -22.08
C SER A 222 -32.72 15.75 -20.77
N THR A 223 -33.44 16.85 -20.59
CA THR A 223 -34.54 16.96 -19.63
C THR A 223 -35.71 16.14 -20.17
N THR A 224 -35.72 14.83 -19.98
CA THR A 224 -36.94 13.99 -20.11
C THR A 224 -36.68 12.60 -19.51
N TRP A 225 -36.72 12.53 -18.18
CA TRP A 225 -37.05 11.28 -17.52
C TRP A 225 -38.58 11.13 -17.62
N ARG A 226 -39.08 10.44 -18.65
CA ARG A 226 -40.50 10.06 -18.81
C ARG A 226 -40.67 8.60 -18.38
N PRO A 227 -41.21 8.32 -17.18
CA PRO A 227 -41.74 7.00 -16.86
C PRO A 227 -43.15 6.92 -17.47
N GLY A 228 -43.23 6.57 -18.75
CA GLY A 228 -44.50 6.33 -19.43
C GLY A 228 -44.80 4.83 -19.51
N ALA A 229 -46.05 4.50 -19.21
CA ALA A 229 -46.80 3.33 -19.65
C ALA A 229 -46.64 2.00 -18.88
N CYS A 230 -47.58 1.77 -17.96
CA CYS A 230 -48.41 0.56 -17.98
C CYS A 230 -49.78 0.88 -17.36
N SER A 231 -50.76 1.19 -18.20
CA SER A 231 -52.17 1.00 -17.86
C SER A 231 -52.50 -0.49 -17.97
N PRO A 232 -53.40 -0.99 -17.12
CA PRO A 232 -54.33 -2.00 -17.56
C PRO A 232 -55.78 -1.55 -17.33
N SER A 233 -56.55 -1.72 -18.39
CA SER A 233 -58.01 -1.78 -18.53
C SER A 233 -58.86 -2.10 -17.29
N SER A 234 -60.02 -1.43 -17.26
CA SER A 234 -61.29 -1.70 -16.54
C SER A 234 -61.67 -3.19 -16.41
N PRO A 235 -62.48 -3.59 -15.39
CA PRO A 235 -63.94 -3.62 -15.60
C PRO A 235 -64.78 -3.19 -14.37
N ALA A 236 -65.76 -2.31 -14.60
CA ALA A 236 -67.15 -2.38 -14.12
C ALA A 236 -67.91 -1.13 -14.58
#